data_AF-A0A5C7AUR1-F1
#
_entry.id   AF-A0A5C7AUR1-F1
#
_cell.length_a   1.000
_cell.length_b   1.000
_cell.length_c   1.000
_cell.angle_alpha   90.00
_cell.angle_beta   90.00
_cell.angle_gamma   90.00
#
_symmetry.space_group_name_H-M   'P 1'
#
loop_
_entity.id
_entity.type
_entity.pdbx_description
1 polymer ?
#
loop_
_entity_poly.entity_id
_entity_poly.type
_entity_poly.pdbx_seq_one_letter_code
_entity_poly.pdbx_strand_id
1 'polypeptide(L)'
;MKTLLILISFIFIADSNLFHKDSILQIDDKGNILGLPKEFNPSKFNLDKKRLLIKDKEIIFPECICNYFEQYKNKKITLLASWNHSKEIMPYYLSFDISDKNSNHGYRIFVDLETLELIYINKIIRERNRIHMPRIKIKKECLKVYNNRIKN
;
A
#
# COMPACT_ATOMS: atom_id res chain seq x y z
N MET A 1 -51.03 -0.58 12.08
CA MET A 1 -50.27 -1.00 10.88
C MET A 1 -49.40 0.11 10.26
N LYS A 2 -49.57 1.40 10.59
CA LYS A 2 -48.70 2.48 10.06
C LYS A 2 -47.38 2.65 10.84
N THR A 3 -47.38 2.37 12.14
CA THR A 3 -46.18 2.47 13.01
C THR A 3 -45.14 1.37 12.75
N LEU A 4 -45.56 0.18 12.30
CA LEU A 4 -44.66 -0.93 11.97
C LEU A 4 -43.80 -0.65 10.72
N LEU A 5 -44.34 0.11 9.76
CA LEU A 5 -43.65 0.51 8.53
C LEU A 5 -42.52 1.53 8.79
N ILE A 6 -42.67 2.39 9.81
CA ILE A 6 -41.64 3.36 10.20
C ILE A 6 -40.44 2.64 10.83
N LEU A 7 -40.67 1.58 11.61
CA LEU A 7 -39.59 0.81 12.25
C LEU A 7 -38.72 0.06 11.23
N ILE A 8 -39.33 -0.45 10.15
CA ILE A 8 -38.62 -1.17 9.08
C ILE A 8 -37.74 -0.20 8.25
N SER A 9 -38.13 1.07 8.13
CA SER A 9 -37.35 2.10 7.43
C SER A 9 -36.00 2.41 8.10
N PHE A 10 -35.86 2.21 9.42
CA PHE A 10 -34.61 2.49 10.13
C PHE A 10 -33.58 1.35 10.03
N ILE A 11 -34.00 0.13 9.67
CA ILE A 11 -33.10 -1.03 9.58
C ILE A 11 -32.21 -0.96 8.33
N PHE A 12 -32.63 -0.26 7.28
CA PHE A 12 -31.85 -0.11 6.03
C PHE A 12 -30.80 1.02 6.05
N ILE A 13 -30.66 1.78 7.14
CA ILE A 13 -29.69 2.89 7.23
C ILE A 13 -28.36 2.42 7.88
N ALA A 14 -28.30 1.18 8.37
CA ALA A 14 -27.16 0.67 9.14
C ALA A 14 -26.15 -0.13 8.30
N ASP A 15 -25.79 0.32 7.10
CA ASP A 15 -24.74 -0.34 6.32
C ASP A 15 -23.77 0.66 5.67
N SER A 16 -23.00 1.32 6.52
CA SER A 16 -21.76 1.97 6.09
C SER A 16 -20.62 1.65 7.05
N ASN A 17 -20.53 0.40 7.50
CA ASN A 17 -19.24 -0.15 7.91
C ASN A 17 -18.42 -0.40 6.64
N LEU A 18 -18.01 0.69 5.99
CA LEU A 18 -16.91 0.69 5.04
C LEU A 18 -15.66 0.37 5.86
N PHE A 19 -15.51 -0.90 6.23
CA PHE A 19 -14.39 -1.35 7.03
C PHE A 19 -13.13 -0.92 6.29
N HIS A 20 -12.35 -0.04 6.92
CA HIS A 20 -11.02 0.37 6.50
C HIS A 20 -10.15 -0.87 6.36
N LYS A 21 -10.20 -1.52 5.21
CA LYS A 21 -9.48 -2.75 4.95
C LYS A 21 -8.71 -2.59 3.66
N ASP A 22 -7.41 -2.76 3.81
CA ASP A 22 -6.49 -2.86 2.68
C ASP A 22 -6.98 -3.96 1.73
N SER A 23 -7.12 -3.61 0.46
CA SER A 23 -7.40 -4.58 -0.60
C SER A 23 -6.10 -5.25 -1.01
N ILE A 24 -6.06 -6.59 -0.96
CA ILE A 24 -4.95 -7.37 -1.49
C ILE A 24 -5.01 -7.31 -3.02
N LEU A 25 -3.93 -6.84 -3.62
CA LEU A 25 -3.80 -6.71 -5.06
C LEU A 25 -3.06 -7.93 -5.64
N GLN A 26 -3.36 -8.24 -6.89
CA GLN A 26 -2.66 -9.28 -7.65
C GLN A 26 -1.76 -8.62 -8.70
N ILE A 27 -0.68 -9.30 -9.05
CA ILE A 27 0.19 -8.90 -10.16
C ILE A 27 0.19 -10.06 -11.15
N ASP A 28 -0.16 -9.77 -12.40
CA ASP A 28 -0.12 -10.78 -13.45
C ASP A 28 1.30 -11.03 -13.98
N ASP A 29 1.43 -11.97 -14.91
CA ASP A 29 2.70 -12.35 -15.54
C ASP A 29 3.36 -11.21 -16.33
N LYS A 30 2.61 -10.19 -16.74
CA LYS A 30 3.08 -9.00 -17.45
C LYS A 30 3.40 -7.85 -16.50
N GLY A 31 3.25 -8.05 -15.20
CA GLY A 31 3.47 -7.05 -14.17
C GLY A 31 2.33 -6.04 -14.03
N ASN A 32 1.14 -6.28 -14.61
CA ASN A 32 -0.02 -5.43 -14.38
C ASN A 32 -0.55 -5.63 -12.96
N ILE A 33 -0.90 -4.54 -12.29
CA ILE A 33 -1.54 -4.59 -10.98
C ILE A 33 -3.06 -4.71 -11.19
N LEU A 34 -3.64 -5.80 -10.69
CA LEU A 34 -5.06 -6.08 -10.76
C LEU A 34 -5.73 -5.75 -9.42
N GLY A 35 -6.95 -5.19 -9.49
CA GLY A 35 -7.78 -4.88 -8.31
C GLY A 35 -7.77 -3.40 -7.89
N LEU A 36 -6.96 -2.55 -8.52
CA LEU A 36 -7.07 -1.09 -8.37
C LEU A 36 -8.29 -0.54 -9.14
N PRO A 37 -8.89 0.56 -8.66
CA PRO A 37 -9.89 1.31 -9.41
C PRO A 37 -9.40 1.76 -10.79
N LYS A 38 -10.33 1.95 -11.73
CA LYS A 38 -10.01 2.24 -13.14
C LYS A 38 -9.25 3.56 -13.32
N GLU A 39 -9.46 4.52 -12.44
CA GLU A 39 -8.79 5.82 -12.44
C GLU A 39 -7.28 5.75 -12.20
N PHE A 40 -6.78 4.65 -11.61
CA PHE A 40 -5.35 4.40 -11.39
C PHE A 40 -4.71 3.57 -12.51
N ASN A 41 -5.47 3.23 -13.56
CA ASN A 41 -4.93 2.51 -14.71
C ASN A 41 -4.31 3.45 -15.75
N PRO A 42 -3.27 2.99 -16.47
CA PRO A 42 -2.60 1.70 -16.33
C PRO A 42 -1.77 1.61 -15.04
N SER A 43 -1.75 0.44 -14.40
CA SER A 43 -0.97 0.20 -13.19
C SER A 43 -0.05 -1.02 -13.38
N LYS A 44 1.25 -0.86 -13.12
CA LYS A 44 2.25 -1.92 -13.30
C LYS A 44 3.32 -1.90 -12.22
N PHE A 45 3.74 -3.07 -11.76
CA PHE A 45 4.91 -3.23 -10.93
C PHE A 45 5.87 -4.27 -11.53
N ASN A 46 7.09 -3.84 -11.84
CA ASN A 46 8.17 -4.73 -12.21
C ASN A 46 9.09 -4.92 -11.00
N LEU A 47 9.05 -6.13 -10.41
CA LEU A 47 9.82 -6.43 -9.21
C LEU A 47 11.33 -6.40 -9.44
N ASP A 48 11.82 -6.90 -10.57
CA ASP A 48 13.26 -6.97 -10.84
C ASP A 48 13.89 -5.58 -10.93
N LYS A 49 13.20 -4.68 -11.65
CA LYS A 49 13.58 -3.29 -11.84
C LYS A 49 13.12 -2.38 -10.69
N LYS A 50 12.32 -2.88 -9.75
CA LYS A 50 11.64 -2.09 -8.70
C LYS A 50 11.02 -0.82 -9.28
N ARG A 51 10.28 -1.01 -10.38
CA ARG A 51 9.62 0.05 -11.13
C ARG A 51 8.12 -0.03 -10.90
N LEU A 52 7.54 1.05 -10.41
CA LEU A 52 6.10 1.23 -10.23
C LEU A 52 5.60 2.26 -11.25
N LEU A 53 4.53 1.91 -11.97
CA LEU A 53 3.78 2.80 -12.85
C LEU A 53 2.35 2.83 -12.34
N ILE A 54 1.78 4.01 -12.12
CA ILE A 54 0.37 4.22 -11.82
C ILE A 54 -0.11 5.38 -12.69
N LYS A 55 -1.11 5.11 -13.54
CA LYS A 55 -1.62 6.04 -14.56
C LYS A 55 -0.48 6.55 -15.46
N ASP A 56 -0.16 7.83 -15.33
CA ASP A 56 0.88 8.57 -16.06
C ASP A 56 2.17 8.72 -15.25
N LYS A 57 2.17 8.35 -13.96
CA LYS A 57 3.33 8.50 -13.10
C LYS A 57 4.15 7.23 -12.98
N GLU A 58 5.46 7.40 -12.97
CA GLU A 58 6.43 6.31 -12.79
C GLU A 58 7.44 6.66 -11.71
N ILE A 59 7.84 5.65 -10.94
CA ILE A 59 9.07 5.68 -10.16
C ILE A 59 9.88 4.39 -10.34
N ILE A 60 11.19 4.54 -10.49
CA ILE A 60 12.16 3.48 -10.24
C ILE A 60 12.73 3.71 -8.85
N PHE A 61 12.43 2.83 -7.91
CA PHE A 61 12.83 3.01 -6.52
C PHE A 61 14.35 3.19 -6.41
N PRO A 62 14.84 4.19 -5.64
CA PRO A 62 16.27 4.37 -5.44
C PRO A 62 16.85 3.26 -4.56
N GLU A 63 18.15 3.05 -4.65
CA GLU A 63 18.88 2.00 -3.92
C GLU A 63 18.55 1.96 -2.42
N CYS A 64 18.47 3.13 -1.78
CA CYS A 64 18.12 3.24 -0.36
C CYS A 64 16.73 2.68 0.00
N ILE A 65 15.83 2.54 -0.98
CA ILE A 65 14.53 1.88 -0.82
C ILE A 65 14.59 0.43 -1.32
N CYS A 66 15.32 0.16 -2.40
CA CYS A 66 15.53 -1.20 -2.92
C CYS A 66 16.08 -2.16 -1.87
N ASN A 67 16.91 -1.68 -0.95
CA ASN A 67 17.46 -2.47 0.15
C ASN A 67 16.37 -3.18 0.99
N TYR A 68 15.19 -2.56 1.16
CA TYR A 68 14.08 -3.20 1.88
C TYR A 68 13.45 -4.35 1.09
N PHE A 69 13.41 -4.27 -0.24
CA PHE A 69 12.95 -5.35 -1.12
C PHE A 69 13.95 -6.50 -1.21
N GLU A 70 15.23 -6.27 -0.91
CA GLU A 70 16.32 -7.22 -1.13
C GLU A 70 16.83 -7.86 0.18
N GLN A 71 16.30 -7.43 1.31
CA GLN A 71 16.76 -7.85 2.64
C GLN A 71 16.64 -9.37 2.89
N TYR A 72 15.72 -10.07 2.21
CA TYR A 72 15.53 -11.51 2.39
C TYR A 72 15.67 -12.29 1.09
N LYS A 73 16.41 -13.41 1.15
CA LYS A 73 16.58 -14.34 0.03
C LYS A 73 15.26 -15.00 -0.37
N ASN A 74 14.47 -15.46 0.62
CA ASN A 74 13.19 -16.15 0.41
C ASN A 74 11.99 -15.25 0.73
N LYS A 75 12.04 -14.01 0.24
CA LYS A 75 11.01 -13.00 0.50
C LYS A 75 9.65 -13.36 -0.10
N LYS A 76 8.60 -13.04 0.64
CA LYS A 76 7.24 -12.86 0.15
C LYS A 76 6.94 -11.36 0.09
N ILE A 77 6.46 -10.91 -1.07
CA ILE A 77 5.97 -9.55 -1.27
C ILE A 77 4.46 -9.62 -1.50
N THR A 78 3.69 -8.93 -0.66
CA THR A 78 2.25 -8.75 -0.84
C THR A 78 1.99 -7.29 -1.19
N LEU A 79 1.22 -7.06 -2.24
CA LEU A 79 0.80 -5.72 -2.63
C LEU A 79 -0.61 -5.45 -2.08
N LEU A 80 -0.78 -4.30 -1.44
CA LEU A 80 -2.01 -3.88 -0.77
C LEU A 80 -2.34 -2.45 -1.18
N ALA A 81 -3.62 -2.08 -1.21
CA ALA A 81 -4.01 -0.68 -1.40
C ALA A 81 -5.25 -0.29 -0.62
N SER A 82 -5.38 1.00 -0.35
CA SER A 82 -6.58 1.59 0.26
C SER A 82 -6.92 2.90 -0.44
N TRP A 83 -8.18 3.02 -0.88
CA TRP A 83 -8.71 4.18 -1.61
C TRP A 83 -10.15 4.54 -1.19
N ASN A 84 -10.68 3.84 -0.18
CA ASN A 84 -12.06 3.99 0.32
C ASN A 84 -12.04 4.67 1.70
N HIS A 85 -11.46 5.87 1.79
CA HIS A 85 -11.42 6.68 3.01
C HIS A 85 -11.26 8.17 2.71
N SER A 86 -11.45 9.04 3.71
CA SER A 86 -11.08 10.45 3.59
C SER A 86 -9.57 10.60 3.43
N LYS A 87 -9.15 11.49 2.51
CA LYS A 87 -7.73 11.82 2.29
C LYS A 87 -7.15 12.74 3.38
N GLU A 88 -7.99 13.31 4.26
CA GLU A 88 -7.56 14.17 5.36
C GLU A 88 -6.72 13.42 6.41
N ILE A 89 -6.95 12.12 6.57
CA ILE A 89 -6.22 11.27 7.54
C ILE A 89 -4.93 10.72 6.91
N MET A 90 -5.03 10.25 5.66
CA MET A 90 -3.93 9.69 4.89
C MET A 90 -4.32 9.72 3.41
N PRO A 91 -3.40 9.98 2.48
CA PRO A 91 -3.71 9.85 1.06
C PRO A 91 -4.09 8.41 0.69
N TYR A 92 -4.72 8.24 -0.46
CA TYR A 92 -4.85 6.90 -1.06
C TYR A 92 -3.47 6.32 -1.26
N TYR A 93 -3.31 5.05 -0.92
CA TYR A 93 -1.98 4.46 -0.88
C TYR A 93 -1.92 3.06 -1.44
N LEU A 94 -0.74 2.75 -1.96
CA LEU A 94 -0.24 1.43 -2.27
C LEU A 94 0.78 1.06 -1.20
N SER A 95 0.78 -0.18 -0.73
CA SER A 95 1.80 -0.66 0.18
C SER A 95 2.39 -2.01 -0.22
N PHE A 96 3.69 -2.13 0.01
CA PHE A 96 4.47 -3.34 -0.23
C PHE A 96 4.79 -3.98 1.11
N ASP A 97 4.16 -5.11 1.41
CA ASP A 97 4.43 -5.95 2.57
C ASP A 97 5.51 -6.97 2.23
N ILE A 98 6.71 -6.73 2.74
CA ILE A 98 7.90 -7.54 2.50
C ILE A 98 8.21 -8.35 3.75
N SER A 99 8.21 -9.66 3.64
CA SER A 99 8.42 -10.57 4.78
C SER A 99 9.18 -11.83 4.37
N ASP A 100 9.74 -12.53 5.35
CA ASP A 100 10.35 -13.84 5.18
C ASP A 100 9.79 -14.79 6.24
N LYS A 101 9.51 -16.05 5.88
CA LYS A 101 8.91 -17.02 6.79
C LYS A 101 9.79 -17.35 8.00
N ASN A 102 11.10 -17.20 7.86
CA ASN A 102 12.09 -17.50 8.89
C ASN A 102 12.48 -16.24 9.68
N SER A 103 11.89 -15.08 9.35
CA SER A 103 12.15 -13.82 10.04
C SER A 103 10.96 -13.40 10.90
N ASN A 104 11.26 -12.98 12.13
CA ASN A 104 10.28 -12.34 12.98
C ASN A 104 10.02 -10.88 12.60
N HIS A 105 10.69 -10.34 11.58
CA HIS A 105 10.46 -8.98 11.13
C HIS A 105 10.24 -8.89 9.61
N GLY A 106 9.79 -7.73 9.17
CA GLY A 106 9.55 -7.39 7.78
C GLY A 106 9.45 -5.89 7.59
N TYR A 107 9.02 -5.47 6.41
CA TYR A 107 8.88 -4.06 6.06
C TYR A 107 7.55 -3.82 5.37
N ARG A 108 6.93 -2.68 5.68
CA ARG A 108 5.79 -2.16 4.92
C ARG A 108 6.16 -0.78 4.38
N ILE A 109 6.23 -0.66 3.07
CA ILE A 109 6.55 0.60 2.37
C ILE A 109 5.22 1.17 1.87
N PHE A 110 4.88 2.41 2.24
CA PHE A 110 3.67 3.09 1.80
C PHE A 110 4.00 4.17 0.78
N VAL A 111 3.30 4.14 -0.35
CA VAL A 111 3.44 5.07 -1.46
C VAL A 111 2.07 5.65 -1.77
N ASP A 112 2.00 6.95 -2.01
CA ASP A 112 0.79 7.65 -2.43
C ASP A 112 0.38 7.17 -3.84
N LEU A 113 -0.89 6.77 -4.02
CA LEU A 113 -1.40 6.27 -5.30
C LEU A 113 -1.53 7.37 -6.37
N GLU A 114 -1.72 8.62 -5.96
CA GLU A 114 -1.92 9.76 -6.87
C GLU A 114 -0.59 10.40 -7.26
N THR A 115 0.38 10.48 -6.35
CA THR A 115 1.65 11.21 -6.54
C THR A 115 2.88 10.32 -6.67
N LEU A 116 2.80 9.06 -6.24
CA LEU A 116 3.94 8.16 -6.03
C LEU A 116 4.95 8.61 -4.97
N GLU A 117 4.62 9.63 -4.17
CA GLU A 117 5.46 10.06 -3.06
C GLU A 117 5.55 8.98 -1.96
N LEU A 118 6.72 8.86 -1.34
CA LEU A 118 6.90 7.96 -0.21
C LEU A 118 6.20 8.57 1.01
N ILE A 119 5.19 7.87 1.53
CA ILE A 119 4.47 8.33 2.73
C ILE A 119 5.29 7.99 3.97
N TYR A 120 5.60 6.71 4.18
CA TYR A 120 6.52 6.23 5.23
C TYR A 120 6.86 4.75 5.01
N ILE A 121 7.84 4.26 5.78
CA ILE A 121 8.17 2.83 5.88
C ILE A 121 8.04 2.40 7.33
N ASN A 122 7.37 1.29 7.58
CA ASN A 122 7.34 0.64 8.88
C ASN A 122 8.24 -0.60 8.87
N LYS A 123 8.97 -0.83 9.98
CA LYS A 123 9.52 -2.16 10.27
C LYS A 123 8.45 -2.95 10.98
N ILE A 124 8.01 -4.08 10.43
CA ILE A 124 7.07 -4.98 11.10
C ILE A 124 7.90 -5.87 12.03
N ILE A 125 7.57 -5.96 13.30
CA ILE A 125 8.21 -6.83 14.29
C ILE A 125 7.13 -7.71 14.91
N ARG A 126 7.29 -9.03 14.82
CA ARG A 126 6.37 -10.04 15.34
C ARG A 126 6.98 -10.69 16.57
N GLU A 127 6.37 -10.47 17.72
CA GLU A 127 6.81 -11.01 19.01
C GLU A 127 5.66 -11.76 19.66
N ARG A 128 5.72 -13.10 19.66
CA ARG A 128 4.66 -13.97 20.18
C ARG A 128 3.30 -13.59 19.59
N ASN A 129 2.44 -12.92 20.36
CA ASN A 129 1.08 -12.51 20.00
C ASN A 129 0.96 -10.99 19.72
N ARG A 130 2.08 -10.27 19.58
CA ARG A 130 2.10 -8.83 19.33
C ARG A 130 2.79 -8.51 18.02
N ILE A 131 2.25 -7.50 17.33
CA ILE A 131 2.86 -6.91 16.15
C ILE A 131 3.18 -5.45 16.49
N HIS A 132 4.44 -5.07 16.35
CA HIS A 132 4.90 -3.69 16.48
C HIS A 132 5.32 -3.17 15.10
N MET A 133 4.95 -1.94 14.76
CA MET A 133 5.20 -1.34 13.44
C MET A 133 5.81 0.06 13.55
N PRO A 134 7.03 0.20 14.12
CA PRO A 134 7.68 1.49 14.23
C PRO A 134 8.00 2.04 12.85
N ARG A 135 7.77 3.35 12.68
CA ARG A 135 8.19 4.10 11.50
C ARG A 135 9.71 4.19 11.43
N ILE A 136 10.26 3.91 10.26
CA ILE A 136 11.68 4.07 9.96
C ILE A 136 11.93 5.52 9.55
N LYS A 137 12.87 6.17 10.23
CA LYS A 137 13.33 7.50 9.84
C LYS A 137 14.20 7.40 8.59
N ILE A 138 13.65 7.80 7.45
CA ILE A 138 14.40 7.85 6.20
C ILE A 138 15.34 9.06 6.20
N LYS A 139 16.57 8.84 5.75
CA LYS A 139 17.58 9.90 5.60
C LYS A 139 17.09 10.94 4.58
N LYS A 140 17.34 12.23 4.85
CA LYS A 140 16.89 13.33 3.98
C LYS A 140 17.42 13.19 2.55
N GLU A 141 18.65 12.69 2.42
CA GLU A 141 19.31 12.44 1.13
C GLU A 141 18.56 11.38 0.32
N CYS A 142 18.09 10.32 0.98
CA CYS A 142 17.30 9.28 0.33
C CYS A 142 15.94 9.82 -0.14
N LEU A 143 15.26 10.62 0.68
CA LEU A 143 14.00 11.26 0.27
C LEU A 143 14.19 12.22 -0.92
N LYS A 144 15.28 12.99 -0.92
CA LYS A 144 15.62 13.86 -2.06
C LYS A 144 15.83 13.06 -3.34
N VAL A 145 16.59 11.96 -3.27
CA VAL A 145 16.80 11.08 -4.42
C VAL A 145 15.50 10.40 -4.86
N TYR A 146 14.66 9.97 -3.92
CA TYR A 146 13.35 9.38 -4.19
C TYR A 146 12.46 10.34 -4.98
N ASN A 147 12.26 11.55 -4.47
CA ASN A 147 11.37 12.53 -5.09
C ASN A 147 11.85 12.93 -6.49
N ASN A 148 13.16 13.03 -6.69
CA ASN A 148 13.76 13.33 -8.01
C ASN A 148 13.62 12.19 -9.03
N ARG A 149 13.20 10.98 -8.63
CA ARG A 149 12.99 9.83 -9.51
C ARG A 149 11.54 9.63 -9.96
N ILE A 150 10.60 10.39 -9.39
CA ILE A 150 9.21 10.39 -9.85
C ILE A 150 9.16 11.12 -11.20
N LYS A 151 8.51 10.50 -12.18
CA LYS A 151 8.28 11.04 -13.52
C LYS A 151 6.79 11.11 -13.79
N ASN A 152 6.38 12.13 -14.56
CA ASN A 152 5.04 12.27 -15.13
C ASN A 152 5.05 11.93 -16.62
#